data_AF-A0A956PRI0-F1
#
_entry.id   AF-A0A956PRI0-F1
#
_cell.length_a   1.000
_cell.length_b   1.000
_cell.length_c   1.000
_cell.angle_alpha   90.00
_cell.angle_beta   90.00
_cell.angle_gamma   90.00
#
_symmetry.space_group_name_H-M   'P 1'
#
loop_
_entity.id
_entity.type
_entity.pdbx_description
1 polymer ?
#
loop_
_entity_poly.entity_id
_entity_poly.type
_entity_poly.pdbx_seq_one_letter_code
_entity_poly.pdbx_strand_id
1 'polypeptide(L)'
;MKNPLPATLWFLRHDAGEGLLEANGFVRSKHPTNDHVLYSQDRFHLFRNGFWFEKDDHFLVYRNPSRSFYRLSKEQDPLGIPGLGEQRVKLEEGYQQIEPILSAHEEFVANERGTSYRYTLIQRMPRAEQRYAKNWKVLFGCERGSAVR
;
A
#
# COMPACT_ATOMS: atom_id res chain seq x y z
N MET A 1 16.30 -2.56 4.01
CA MET A 1 15.66 -1.24 3.75
C MET A 1 14.91 -0.64 4.96
N LYS A 2 14.60 0.67 4.98
CA LYS A 2 13.65 1.30 5.95
C LYS A 2 12.21 1.20 5.44
N ASN A 3 11.22 1.05 6.33
CA ASN A 3 9.82 0.81 5.94
C ASN A 3 9.10 2.09 5.44
N PRO A 4 8.65 2.17 4.18
CA PRO A 4 7.84 3.29 3.67
C PRO A 4 6.33 3.09 3.85
N LEU A 5 5.90 1.86 4.13
CA LEU A 5 4.50 1.44 4.00
C LEU A 5 3.54 2.12 4.97
N PRO A 6 3.93 2.52 6.21
CA PRO A 6 3.01 3.26 7.07
C PRO A 6 2.58 4.61 6.45
N ALA A 7 3.52 5.34 5.84
CA ALA A 7 3.19 6.58 5.13
C ALA A 7 2.40 6.30 3.84
N THR A 8 2.84 5.28 3.08
CA THR A 8 2.19 4.87 1.83
C THR A 8 0.72 4.46 2.03
N LEU A 9 0.43 3.66 3.06
CA LEU A 9 -0.93 3.29 3.42
C LEU A 9 -1.79 4.47 3.84
N TRP A 10 -1.20 5.44 4.53
CA TRP A 10 -1.93 6.65 4.91
C TRP A 10 -2.30 7.47 3.67
N PHE A 11 -1.40 7.59 2.69
CA PHE A 11 -1.68 8.20 1.39
C PHE A 11 -2.78 7.45 0.63
N LEU A 12 -2.66 6.13 0.46
CA LEU A 12 -3.65 5.32 -0.25
C LEU A 12 -5.07 5.46 0.32
N ARG A 13 -5.21 5.66 1.64
CA ARG A 13 -6.52 5.95 2.24
C ARG A 13 -7.05 7.32 1.91
N HIS A 14 -6.18 8.32 1.90
CA HIS A 14 -6.56 9.66 1.48
C HIS A 14 -6.98 9.63 0.00
N ASP A 15 -6.20 8.96 -0.83
CA ASP A 15 -6.46 8.77 -2.26
C ASP A 15 -7.78 8.03 -2.51
N ALA A 16 -8.12 7.05 -1.66
CA ALA A 16 -9.43 6.39 -1.67
C ALA A 16 -10.58 7.36 -1.38
N GLY A 17 -10.40 8.27 -0.43
CA GLY A 17 -11.41 9.29 -0.09
C GLY A 17 -11.60 10.34 -1.19
N GLU A 18 -10.56 10.58 -1.98
CA GLU A 18 -10.54 11.53 -3.11
C GLU A 18 -10.92 10.89 -4.46
N GLY A 19 -11.27 9.59 -4.47
CA GLY A 19 -11.59 8.83 -5.70
C GLY A 19 -10.40 8.52 -6.61
N LEU A 20 -9.16 8.79 -6.17
CA LEU A 20 -7.95 8.60 -6.97
C LEU A 20 -7.60 7.12 -7.19
N LEU A 21 -7.99 6.24 -6.27
CA LEU A 21 -7.82 4.79 -6.48
C LEU A 21 -8.67 4.32 -7.66
N GLU A 22 -9.96 4.68 -7.67
CA GLU A 22 -10.89 4.29 -8.73
C GLU A 22 -10.50 4.92 -10.07
N ALA A 23 -10.06 6.18 -10.07
CA ALA A 23 -9.52 6.85 -11.25
C ALA A 23 -8.25 6.16 -11.80
N ASN A 24 -7.44 5.54 -10.93
CA ASN A 24 -6.28 4.72 -11.31
C ASN A 24 -6.63 3.25 -11.60
N GLY A 25 -7.92 2.91 -11.77
CA GLY A 25 -8.36 1.58 -12.17
C GLY A 25 -8.50 0.56 -11.03
N PHE A 26 -8.48 0.99 -9.76
CA PHE A 26 -8.90 0.11 -8.67
C PHE A 26 -10.41 -0.11 -8.71
N VAL A 27 -10.84 -1.35 -8.57
CA VAL A 27 -12.24 -1.71 -8.40
C VAL A 27 -12.60 -1.61 -6.93
N ARG A 28 -13.57 -0.76 -6.62
CA ARG A 28 -14.17 -0.68 -5.29
C ARG A 28 -15.23 -1.76 -5.13
N SER A 29 -15.09 -2.60 -4.12
CA SER A 29 -16.06 -3.66 -3.78
C SER A 29 -16.37 -3.66 -2.29
N LYS A 30 -17.49 -4.30 -1.94
CA LYS A 30 -17.81 -4.60 -0.55
C LYS A 30 -17.02 -5.83 -0.12
N HIS A 31 -16.49 -5.79 1.08
CA HIS A 31 -15.82 -6.94 1.65
C HIS A 31 -16.81 -8.12 1.82
N PRO A 32 -16.43 -9.37 1.48
CA PRO A 32 -17.35 -10.52 1.50
C PRO A 32 -17.95 -10.82 2.87
N THR A 33 -17.17 -10.63 3.94
CA THR A 33 -17.55 -11.04 5.30
C THR A 33 -17.78 -9.87 6.28
N ASN A 34 -17.63 -8.61 5.85
CA ASN A 34 -17.89 -7.44 6.69
C ASN A 34 -18.33 -6.23 5.85
N ASP A 35 -18.79 -5.15 6.49
CA ASP A 35 -19.30 -3.96 5.79
C ASP A 35 -18.22 -2.98 5.34
N HIS A 36 -16.94 -3.37 5.36
CA HIS A 36 -15.86 -2.47 4.96
C HIS A 36 -15.60 -2.50 3.46
N VAL A 37 -15.00 -1.42 2.98
CA VAL A 37 -14.64 -1.27 1.57
C VAL A 37 -13.32 -1.97 1.29
N LEU A 38 -13.29 -2.67 0.16
CA LEU A 38 -12.12 -3.29 -0.44
C LEU A 38 -11.80 -2.59 -1.77
N TYR A 39 -10.54 -2.25 -1.99
CA TYR A 39 -10.07 -1.79 -3.30
C TYR A 39 -9.14 -2.84 -3.89
N SER A 40 -9.38 -3.24 -5.14
CA SER A 40 -8.58 -4.27 -5.81
C SER A 40 -8.10 -3.80 -7.18
N GLN A 41 -6.85 -4.08 -7.49
CA GLN A 41 -6.27 -3.88 -8.82
C GLN A 41 -5.37 -5.08 -9.13
N ASP A 42 -5.73 -5.84 -10.17
CA ASP A 42 -5.08 -7.11 -10.50
C ASP A 42 -5.01 -8.03 -9.26
N ARG A 43 -3.82 -8.48 -8.87
CA ARG A 43 -3.57 -9.35 -7.70
C ARG A 43 -3.40 -8.58 -6.39
N PHE A 44 -3.49 -7.26 -6.40
CA PHE A 44 -3.30 -6.41 -5.23
C PHE A 44 -4.63 -5.97 -4.63
N HIS A 45 -4.73 -6.09 -3.31
CA HIS A 45 -5.95 -5.82 -2.58
C HIS A 45 -5.67 -4.97 -1.35
N LEU A 46 -6.26 -3.77 -1.30
CA LEU A 46 -6.13 -2.81 -0.21
C LEU A 46 -7.36 -2.86 0.70
N PHE A 47 -7.11 -3.06 1.99
CA PHE A 47 -8.18 -3.18 2.99
C PHE A 47 -7.81 -2.50 4.31
N ARG A 48 -8.60 -1.50 4.71
CA ARG A 48 -8.47 -0.78 6.00
C ARG A 48 -7.01 -0.48 6.36
N ASN A 49 -6.43 -1.31 7.24
CA ASN A 49 -5.12 -1.16 7.86
C ASN A 49 -4.03 -2.06 7.25
N GLY A 50 -4.22 -2.53 6.03
CA GLY A 50 -3.23 -3.37 5.36
C GLY A 50 -3.59 -3.61 3.90
N PHE A 51 -2.85 -4.50 3.29
CA PHE A 51 -3.12 -5.01 1.96
C PHE A 51 -2.61 -6.44 1.87
N TRP A 52 -3.07 -7.17 0.86
CA TRP A 52 -2.43 -8.41 0.45
C TRP A 52 -2.21 -8.42 -1.06
N PHE A 53 -1.21 -9.20 -1.46
CA PHE A 53 -0.92 -9.50 -2.84
C PHE A 53 -1.09 -11.00 -3.05
N GLU A 54 -1.88 -11.37 -4.06
CA GLU A 54 -2.12 -12.77 -4.42
C GLU A 54 -0.92 -13.34 -5.19
N LYS A 55 -0.26 -14.34 -4.59
CA LYS A 55 0.68 -15.22 -5.28
C LYS A 55 -0.03 -16.50 -5.69
N ASP A 56 0.62 -17.33 -6.49
CA ASP A 56 -0.03 -18.54 -7.03
C ASP A 56 -0.37 -19.54 -5.91
N ASP A 57 0.49 -19.65 -4.91
CA ASP A 57 0.42 -20.61 -3.81
C ASP A 57 0.10 -20.00 -2.43
N HIS A 58 0.18 -18.68 -2.27
CA HIS A 58 -0.04 -18.01 -1.00
C HIS A 58 -0.53 -16.56 -1.16
N PHE A 59 -0.96 -15.95 -0.06
CA PHE A 59 -1.11 -14.50 0.05
C PHE A 59 0.10 -13.90 0.74
N LEU A 60 0.66 -12.84 0.15
CA LEU A 60 1.62 -11.97 0.80
C LEU A 60 0.85 -10.82 1.47
N VAL A 61 0.75 -10.85 2.79
CA VAL A 61 -0.08 -9.91 3.56
C VAL A 61 0.81 -8.90 4.28
N TYR A 62 0.57 -7.61 4.08
CA TYR A 62 1.15 -6.55 4.90
C TYR A 62 0.17 -6.10 5.97
N ARG A 63 0.59 -6.18 7.23
CA ARG A 63 -0.20 -5.71 8.38
C ARG A 63 0.41 -4.43 8.94
N ASN A 64 -0.31 -3.30 8.87
CA ASN A 64 0.18 -2.03 9.40
C ASN A 64 0.42 -2.04 10.93
N PRO A 65 -0.41 -2.69 11.78
CA PRO A 65 -0.17 -2.70 13.23
C PRO A 65 1.19 -3.31 13.62
N SER A 66 1.58 -4.43 13.01
CA SER A 66 2.88 -5.09 13.23
C SER A 66 3.97 -4.63 12.25
N ARG A 67 3.61 -3.76 11.29
CA ARG A 67 4.46 -3.20 10.23
C ARG A 67 5.29 -4.25 9.49
N SER A 68 4.72 -5.43 9.30
CA SER A 68 5.42 -6.60 8.80
C SER A 68 4.63 -7.30 7.71
N PHE A 69 5.37 -7.99 6.85
CA PHE A 69 4.81 -8.91 5.87
C PHE A 69 4.71 -10.32 6.46
N TYR A 70 3.70 -11.05 6.00
CA TYR A 70 3.46 -12.44 6.33
C TYR A 70 3.08 -13.19 5.07
N ARG A 71 3.52 -14.44 5.00
CA ARG A 71 3.03 -15.43 4.05
C ARG A 71 1.90 -16.19 4.71
N LEU A 72 0.75 -16.20 4.03
CA LEU A 72 -0.49 -16.82 4.49
C LEU A 72 -0.95 -17.83 3.44
N SER A 73 -1.38 -19.03 3.86
CA SER A 73 -1.92 -20.03 2.92
C SER A 73 -3.16 -19.49 2.20
N LYS A 74 -3.44 -19.94 0.97
CA LYS A 74 -4.71 -19.59 0.29
C LYS A 74 -5.95 -20.18 0.95
N GLU A 75 -5.77 -21.20 1.79
CA GLU A 75 -6.85 -21.77 2.62
C GLU A 75 -7.22 -20.85 3.80
N GLN A 76 -6.31 -19.95 4.16
CA GLN A 76 -6.52 -18.98 5.22
C GLN A 76 -7.08 -17.71 4.60
N ASP A 77 -8.08 -17.15 5.27
CA ASP A 77 -8.70 -15.91 4.84
C ASP A 77 -7.72 -14.73 5.03
N PRO A 78 -7.21 -14.09 3.95
CA PRO A 78 -6.37 -12.90 4.09
C PRO A 78 -7.14 -11.72 4.69
N LEU A 79 -8.48 -11.82 4.66
CA LEU A 79 -9.44 -10.88 5.21
C LEU A 79 -9.74 -11.11 6.70
N GLY A 80 -9.32 -12.26 7.23
CA GLY A 80 -9.65 -12.72 8.57
C GLY A 80 -8.88 -11.99 9.68
N ILE A 81 -9.32 -12.23 10.91
CA ILE A 81 -8.59 -11.84 12.13
C ILE A 81 -7.21 -12.52 12.08
N PRO A 82 -6.10 -11.81 12.38
CA PRO A 82 -4.76 -12.41 12.37
C PRO A 82 -4.71 -13.71 13.17
N GLY A 83 -4.15 -14.76 12.57
CA GLY A 83 -4.23 -16.13 13.09
C GLY A 83 -2.88 -16.85 13.14
N LEU A 84 -2.83 -17.90 13.96
CA LEU A 84 -1.69 -18.82 14.10
C LEU A 84 -1.36 -19.48 12.74
N GLY A 85 -0.06 -19.52 12.39
CA GLY A 85 0.44 -20.16 11.16
C GLY A 85 1.07 -19.20 10.14
N GLU A 86 0.97 -17.89 10.35
CA GLU A 86 1.61 -16.87 9.50
C GLU A 86 3.14 -16.94 9.58
N GLN A 87 3.82 -17.15 8.44
CA GLN A 87 5.27 -17.05 8.38
C GLN A 87 5.67 -15.60 8.09
N ARG A 88 6.43 -14.98 8.99
CA ARG A 88 6.93 -13.62 8.78
C ARG A 88 7.89 -13.57 7.59
N VAL A 89 7.66 -12.63 6.69
CA VAL A 89 8.52 -12.36 5.52
C VAL A 89 9.36 -11.12 5.81
N LYS A 90 10.60 -11.09 5.30
CA LYS A 90 11.43 -9.89 5.44
C LYS A 90 10.77 -8.73 4.71
N LEU A 91 10.90 -7.53 5.30
CA LEU A 91 10.29 -6.32 4.75
C LEU A 91 10.66 -6.07 3.28
N GLU A 92 11.92 -6.32 2.94
CA GLU A 92 12.47 -6.07 1.61
C GLU A 92 11.93 -7.03 0.55
N GLU A 93 11.94 -8.32 0.87
CA GLU A 93 11.37 -9.37 0.02
C GLU A 93 9.88 -9.11 -0.23
N GLY A 94 9.12 -8.74 0.81
CA GLY A 94 7.70 -8.42 0.67
C GLY A 94 7.46 -7.13 -0.13
N TYR A 95 8.26 -6.09 0.09
CA TYR A 95 8.12 -4.81 -0.60
C TYR A 95 8.40 -4.92 -2.10
N GLN A 96 9.42 -5.67 -2.51
CA GLN A 96 9.76 -5.88 -3.92
C GLN A 96 8.59 -6.44 -4.75
N GLN A 97 7.69 -7.22 -4.12
CA GLN A 97 6.53 -7.79 -4.82
C GLN A 97 5.43 -6.76 -5.12
N ILE A 98 5.35 -5.70 -4.32
CA ILE A 98 4.25 -4.72 -4.37
C ILE A 98 4.73 -3.33 -4.84
N GLU A 99 6.05 -3.11 -4.87
CA GLU A 99 6.67 -1.87 -5.32
C GLU A 99 6.19 -1.41 -6.70
N PRO A 100 6.09 -2.25 -7.74
CA PRO A 100 5.70 -1.76 -9.07
C PRO A 100 4.30 -1.11 -9.07
N ILE A 101 3.35 -1.70 -8.33
CA ILE A 101 1.98 -1.21 -8.22
C ILE A 101 1.95 0.10 -7.44
N LEU A 102 2.67 0.17 -6.31
CA LEU A 102 2.74 1.39 -5.51
C LEU A 102 3.43 2.52 -6.27
N SER A 103 4.51 2.22 -6.98
CA SER A 103 5.25 3.21 -7.78
C SER A 103 4.39 3.76 -8.92
N ALA A 104 3.69 2.88 -9.64
CA ALA A 104 2.77 3.30 -10.70
C ALA A 104 1.64 4.17 -10.15
N HIS A 105 1.10 3.85 -8.98
CA HIS A 105 0.07 4.68 -8.35
C HIS A 105 0.61 6.05 -7.89
N GLU A 106 1.80 6.11 -7.32
CA GLU A 106 2.42 7.40 -6.93
C GLU A 106 2.70 8.28 -8.16
N GLU A 107 3.14 7.68 -9.27
CA GLU A 107 3.34 8.37 -10.54
C GLU A 107 2.02 8.91 -11.11
N PHE A 108 0.96 8.09 -11.10
CA PHE A 108 -0.40 8.53 -11.44
C PHE A 108 -0.84 9.74 -10.60
N VAL A 109 -0.71 9.67 -9.27
CA VAL A 109 -1.13 10.75 -8.38
C VAL A 109 -0.31 12.02 -8.63
N ALA A 110 0.99 11.90 -8.90
CA ALA A 110 1.83 13.04 -9.24
C ALA A 110 1.39 13.72 -10.55
N ASN A 111 0.96 12.94 -11.55
CA ASN A 111 0.43 13.47 -12.80
C ASN A 111 -0.94 14.15 -12.62
N GLU A 112 -1.83 13.57 -11.82
CA GLU A 112 -3.21 14.07 -11.62
C GLU A 112 -3.31 15.25 -10.65
N ARG A 113 -2.49 15.27 -9.59
CA ARG A 113 -2.57 16.26 -8.50
C ARG A 113 -1.34 17.16 -8.40
N GLY A 114 -0.30 16.89 -9.17
CA GLY A 114 0.98 17.58 -9.09
C GLY A 114 1.88 17.06 -7.98
N THR A 115 3.18 17.30 -8.12
CA THR A 115 4.24 16.80 -7.22
C THR A 115 4.15 17.37 -5.79
N SER A 116 3.52 18.54 -5.60
CA SER A 116 3.34 19.17 -4.29
C SER A 116 2.29 18.49 -3.41
N TYR A 117 1.36 17.72 -4.00
CA TYR A 117 0.21 17.13 -3.31
C TYR A 117 0.62 16.30 -2.10
N ARG A 118 1.60 15.41 -2.27
CA ARG A 118 2.11 14.54 -1.18
C ARG A 118 2.72 15.35 -0.04
N TYR A 119 3.38 16.47 -0.33
CA TYR A 119 3.96 17.33 0.72
C TYR A 119 2.88 17.98 1.58
N THR A 120 1.80 18.46 0.97
CA THR A 120 0.63 18.97 1.70
C THR A 120 0.00 17.89 2.57
N LEU A 121 -0.12 16.68 2.06
CA LEU A 121 -0.67 15.57 2.84
C LEU A 121 0.25 15.18 4.01
N ILE A 122 1.57 15.16 3.83
CA ILE A 122 2.53 14.89 4.93
C ILE A 122 2.34 15.87 6.10
N GLN A 123 2.04 17.15 5.83
CA GLN A 123 1.79 18.14 6.89
C GLN A 123 0.55 17.82 7.73
N ARG A 124 -0.44 17.12 7.14
CA ARG A 124 -1.70 16.71 7.80
C ARG A 124 -1.65 15.29 8.38
N MET A 125 -0.62 14.53 8.04
CA MET A 125 -0.42 13.16 8.51
C MET A 125 -0.20 13.13 10.04
N PRO A 126 -0.70 12.13 10.78
CA PRO A 126 -0.41 12.04 12.20
C PRO A 126 1.08 11.79 12.46
N ARG A 127 1.58 12.27 13.61
CA ARG A 127 3.03 12.25 13.93
C ARG A 127 3.66 10.85 13.87
N ALA A 128 2.90 9.81 14.21
CA ALA A 128 3.38 8.43 14.21
C ALA A 128 3.68 7.91 12.80
N GLU A 129 2.93 8.39 11.80
CA GLU A 129 3.09 8.08 10.38
C GLU A 129 4.10 9.02 9.72
N GLN A 130 4.14 10.31 10.11
CA GLN A 130 5.07 11.32 9.55
C GLN A 130 6.54 10.89 9.61
N ARG A 131 6.95 10.17 10.67
CA ARG A 131 8.32 9.66 10.79
C ARG A 131 8.71 8.67 9.68
N TYR A 132 7.74 8.08 8.99
CA TYR A 132 7.92 7.20 7.83
C TYR A 132 7.85 7.95 6.50
N ALA A 133 7.36 9.20 6.48
CA ALA A 133 7.32 10.01 5.28
C ALA A 133 8.72 10.22 4.68
N LYS A 134 9.77 10.29 5.51
CA LYS A 134 11.16 10.35 5.02
C LYS A 134 11.57 9.08 4.25
N ASN A 135 11.06 7.90 4.64
CA ASN A 135 11.37 6.65 3.95
C ASN A 135 10.59 6.57 2.64
N TRP A 136 9.33 7.00 2.64
CA TRP A 136 8.54 7.17 1.42
C TRP A 136 9.23 8.13 0.45
N LYS A 137 9.72 9.29 0.93
CA LYS A 137 10.43 10.27 0.08
C LYS A 137 11.67 9.69 -0.58
N VAL A 138 12.43 8.86 0.13
CA VAL A 138 13.63 8.21 -0.44
C VAL A 138 13.27 7.25 -1.58
N LEU A 139 12.10 6.61 -1.52
CA LEU A 139 11.70 5.61 -2.52
C LEU A 139 10.87 6.20 -3.67
N PHE A 140 10.02 7.18 -3.38
CA PHE A 140 9.06 7.75 -4.35
C PHE A 140 9.21 9.25 -4.58
N GLY A 141 9.81 9.97 -3.62
CA GLY A 141 9.87 11.43 -3.60
C GLY A 141 11.15 12.03 -4.17
N CYS A 142 12.12 11.22 -4.59
CA CYS A 142 13.07 11.69 -5.58
C CYS A 142 12.27 11.88 -6.86
N GLU A 143 12.21 13.11 -7.36
CA GLU A 143 12.04 13.35 -8.78
C GLU A 143 12.83 12.24 -9.47
N ARG A 144 12.16 11.35 -10.22
CA ARG A 144 12.86 10.58 -11.23
C ARG A 144 13.39 11.64 -12.18
N GLY A 145 14.55 12.19 -11.81
CA GLY A 145 15.26 13.17 -12.57
C GLY A 145 15.39 12.55 -13.93
N SER A 146 14.93 13.28 -14.93
CA SER A 146 15.18 13.05 -16.33
C SER A 146 16.53 12.37 -16.51
N ALA A 147 16.52 11.06 -16.60
CA ALA A 147 17.67 10.24 -16.88
C ALA A 147 17.34 9.46 -18.14
N VAL A 148 17.52 10.20 -19.23
CA VAL A 148 17.97 9.71 -20.54
C VAL A 148 16.90 9.08 -21.44
N ARG A 149 16.45 9.95 -22.37
CA ARG A 149 16.20 9.78 -23.82
C ARG A 149 15.23 8.70 -24.30
#